data_AF-A0A1B9H468-F1
#
_entry.id   AF-A0A1B9H468-F1
#
_cell.length_a   1.000
_cell.length_b   1.000
_cell.length_c   1.000
_cell.angle_alpha   90.00
_cell.angle_beta   90.00
_cell.angle_gamma   90.00
#
_symmetry.space_group_name_H-M   'P 1'
#
loop_
_entity.id
_entity.type
_entity.pdbx_description
1 polymer ?
#
loop_
_entity_poly.entity_id
_entity_poly.type
_entity_poly.pdbx_seq_one_letter_code
_entity_poly.pdbx_strand_id
1 'polypeptide(L)'
;MVLPRRIDEPSPLDPLILLPIPDTLPTSPQGDLDPLLTTLLSQIDAQTQHQDDRSAGTGPGAGKVPITALTASIRAINRKSQILLNAARGSVAQERDALDQSDSVLRGVEYERERVREEIERCKDYVPEYEALELPDAESFLSQAGESVLSSLPSQESDEYEQALMIARLESELEEITKREVLVAQLTQDRDALIKAKKEIKIKFDAVDVHLAGFTRSANAVASKLKDVADLPIPAPTSSSMQASSSTSEIPPSPLPASSPTA
;
A
#
# COMPACT_ATOMS: atom_id res chain seq x y z
N MET A 1 22.35 -43.62 22.76
CA MET A 1 23.70 -43.54 23.37
C MET A 1 23.56 -42.89 24.73
N VAL A 2 23.99 -43.57 25.80
CA VAL A 2 23.91 -43.03 27.16
C VAL A 2 25.04 -42.02 27.32
N LEU A 3 24.70 -40.74 27.46
CA LEU A 3 25.67 -39.68 27.73
C LEU A 3 26.10 -39.76 29.21
N PRO A 4 27.40 -39.58 29.51
CA PRO A 4 27.91 -39.65 30.87
C PRO A 4 27.31 -38.55 31.75
N ARG A 5 27.01 -38.89 33.01
CA ARG A 5 26.36 -37.99 33.98
C ARG A 5 27.30 -36.95 34.60
N ARG A 6 28.62 -37.12 34.43
CA ARG A 6 29.65 -36.17 34.85
C ARG A 6 30.77 -36.18 33.83
N ILE A 7 31.24 -35.00 33.49
CA ILE A 7 32.47 -34.77 32.72
C ILE A 7 33.47 -34.31 33.78
N ASP A 8 34.48 -35.13 34.05
CA ASP A 8 35.55 -34.75 34.98
C ASP A 8 36.48 -33.73 34.30
N GLU A 9 37.07 -32.83 35.09
CA GLU A 9 38.02 -31.85 34.58
C GLU A 9 39.22 -32.58 33.95
N PRO A 10 39.65 -32.14 32.75
CA PRO A 10 40.71 -32.84 32.03
C PRO A 10 42.02 -32.69 32.82
N SER A 11 42.74 -33.80 32.95
CA SER A 11 43.99 -33.89 33.71
C SER A 11 45.01 -32.87 33.20
N PRO A 12 45.70 -32.09 34.05
CA PRO A 12 46.67 -31.08 33.61
C PRO A 12 47.86 -31.64 32.80
N LEU A 13 47.99 -32.97 32.69
CA LEU A 13 48.98 -33.68 31.88
C LEU A 13 48.41 -34.24 30.57
N ASP A 14 47.15 -33.96 30.24
CA ASP A 14 46.50 -34.41 29.01
C ASP A 14 47.04 -33.62 27.81
N PRO A 15 47.69 -34.29 26.83
CA PRO A 15 48.26 -33.63 25.64
C PRO A 15 47.19 -33.00 24.73
N LEU A 16 45.91 -33.26 24.97
CA LEU A 16 44.79 -32.67 24.24
C LEU A 16 44.25 -31.40 24.90
N ILE A 17 44.68 -31.05 26.12
CA ILE A 17 44.37 -29.76 26.71
C ILE A 17 45.12 -28.69 25.93
N LEU A 18 44.35 -27.86 25.23
CA LEU A 18 44.83 -26.60 24.68
C LEU A 18 45.23 -25.72 25.85
N LEU A 19 46.52 -25.74 26.19
CA LEU A 19 47.09 -24.80 27.15
C LEU A 19 46.73 -23.38 26.69
N PRO A 20 46.35 -22.50 27.64
CA PRO A 20 46.07 -21.11 27.31
C PRO A 20 47.26 -20.52 26.54
N ILE A 21 46.95 -19.87 25.42
CA ILE A 21 47.96 -19.23 24.58
C ILE A 21 48.63 -18.15 25.45
N PRO A 22 49.97 -18.16 25.58
CA PRO A 22 50.67 -17.15 26.37
C PRO A 22 50.46 -15.75 25.77
N ASP A 23 50.42 -14.73 26.62
CA ASP A 23 50.20 -13.32 26.24
C ASP A 23 51.21 -12.82 25.19
N THR A 24 52.41 -13.41 25.18
CA THR A 24 53.43 -13.15 24.16
C THR A 24 53.70 -14.43 23.38
N LEU A 25 53.48 -14.36 22.06
CA LEU A 25 53.78 -15.48 21.19
C LEU A 25 55.30 -15.66 21.10
N PRO A 26 55.79 -16.90 21.19
CA PRO A 26 57.20 -17.14 21.05
C PRO A 26 57.65 -16.86 19.60
N THR A 27 58.88 -16.42 19.41
CA THR A 27 59.45 -16.17 18.07
C THR A 27 59.47 -17.44 17.22
N SER A 28 59.66 -17.34 15.90
CA SER A 28 59.77 -18.52 15.03
C SER A 28 60.79 -19.53 15.60
N PRO A 29 60.48 -20.84 15.65
CA PRO A 29 61.42 -21.87 16.05
C PRO A 29 62.57 -22.08 15.05
N GLN A 30 62.48 -21.50 13.84
CA GLN A 30 63.50 -21.65 12.80
C GLN A 30 64.88 -21.12 13.22
N GLY A 31 64.95 -20.02 13.96
CA GLY A 31 66.22 -19.47 14.44
C GLY A 31 66.92 -20.35 15.48
N ASP A 32 66.17 -21.23 16.16
CA ASP A 32 66.71 -22.13 17.19
C ASP A 32 67.14 -23.49 16.61
N LEU A 33 66.78 -23.78 15.34
CA LEU A 33 67.11 -25.02 14.63
C LEU A 33 68.55 -25.05 14.12
N ASP A 34 69.05 -23.96 13.55
CA ASP A 34 70.42 -23.83 13.05
C ASP A 34 71.51 -24.05 14.12
N PRO A 35 71.43 -23.45 15.33
CA PRO A 35 72.39 -23.73 16.39
C PRO A 35 72.29 -25.17 16.92
N LEU A 36 71.11 -25.78 16.87
CA LEU A 36 70.91 -27.16 17.28
C LEU A 36 71.53 -28.13 16.26
N LEU A 37 71.33 -27.88 14.96
CA LEU A 37 71.90 -28.67 13.87
C LEU A 37 73.43 -28.60 13.87
N THR A 38 74.02 -27.41 14.02
CA THR A 38 75.48 -27.25 14.13
C THR A 38 76.06 -27.94 15.36
N THR A 39 75.34 -27.93 16.48
CA THR A 39 75.74 -28.67 17.69
C THR A 39 75.65 -30.19 17.49
N LEU A 40 74.63 -30.69 16.79
CA LEU A 40 74.52 -32.11 16.43
C LEU A 40 75.63 -32.55 15.48
N LEU A 41 75.87 -31.77 14.42
CA LEU A 41 76.90 -32.06 13.42
C LEU A 41 78.30 -32.10 14.07
N SER A 42 78.64 -31.10 14.88
CA SER A 42 79.93 -31.08 15.59
C SER A 42 80.12 -32.26 16.55
N GLN A 43 79.05 -32.74 17.18
CA GLN A 43 79.11 -33.92 18.05
C GLN A 43 79.21 -35.24 17.27
N ILE A 44 78.56 -35.34 16.11
CA ILE A 44 78.70 -36.47 15.19
C ILE A 44 80.16 -36.53 14.69
N ASP A 45 80.71 -35.40 14.25
CA ASP A 45 82.10 -35.29 13.77
C ASP A 45 83.11 -35.70 14.85
N ALA A 46 82.91 -35.24 16.09
CA ALA A 46 83.75 -35.59 17.24
C ALA A 46 83.67 -37.08 17.64
N GLN A 47 82.52 -37.74 17.43
CA GLN A 47 82.38 -39.18 17.65
C GLN A 47 83.16 -39.99 16.60
N THR A 48 83.15 -39.56 15.34
CA THR A 48 83.92 -40.19 14.25
C THR A 48 85.43 -40.10 14.48
N GLN A 49 85.94 -38.95 14.96
CA GLN A 49 87.39 -38.77 15.22
C GLN A 49 87.89 -39.62 16.41
N HIS A 50 87.08 -39.82 17.46
CA HIS A 50 87.45 -40.66 18.60
C HIS A 50 87.36 -42.18 18.31
N GLN A 51 86.77 -42.59 17.19
CA GLN A 51 86.67 -43.99 16.81
C GLN A 51 87.98 -44.53 16.21
N ASP A 52 88.80 -43.66 15.61
CA ASP A 52 90.12 -44.00 15.03
C ASP A 52 91.24 -44.11 16.10
N ASP A 53 91.04 -43.58 17.31
CA ASP A 53 92.08 -43.47 18.36
C ASP A 53 91.91 -44.45 19.56
N ARG A 54 91.10 -45.50 19.42
CA ARG A 54 90.76 -46.47 20.50
C ARG A 54 91.90 -47.39 20.99
N SER A 55 93.17 -47.05 20.76
CA SER A 55 94.32 -47.89 21.14
C SER A 55 95.08 -47.46 22.41
N ALA A 56 94.69 -46.41 23.13
CA ALA A 56 95.37 -46.03 24.38
C ALA A 56 94.40 -45.46 25.42
N GLY A 57 94.46 -46.00 26.64
CA GLY A 57 93.41 -45.84 27.65
C GLY A 57 93.41 -44.55 28.47
N THR A 58 92.31 -44.45 29.23
CA THR A 58 92.07 -43.67 30.47
C THR A 58 91.28 -42.36 30.34
N GLY A 59 90.06 -42.38 30.90
CA GLY A 59 89.28 -41.19 31.29
C GLY A 59 87.76 -41.45 31.31
N PRO A 60 87.09 -41.58 32.47
CA PRO A 60 85.64 -41.91 32.54
C PRO A 60 84.68 -40.75 32.18
N GLY A 61 85.17 -39.67 31.56
CA GLY A 61 84.38 -38.45 31.32
C GLY A 61 84.54 -37.75 29.97
N ALA A 62 85.37 -38.24 29.05
CA ALA A 62 85.82 -37.44 27.89
C ALA A 62 84.96 -37.55 26.61
N GLY A 63 83.77 -38.15 26.64
CA GLY A 63 82.99 -38.36 25.40
C GLY A 63 81.52 -38.70 25.57
N LYS A 64 80.87 -38.28 26.67
CA LYS A 64 79.42 -38.46 26.81
C LYS A 64 78.69 -37.32 26.09
N VAL A 65 78.12 -37.64 24.93
CA VAL A 65 77.15 -36.79 24.23
C VAL A 65 76.10 -36.33 25.26
N PRO A 66 75.88 -35.03 25.45
CA PRO A 66 74.86 -34.52 26.37
C PRO A 66 73.46 -34.69 25.75
N ILE A 67 73.04 -35.95 25.58
CA ILE A 67 71.74 -36.35 25.00
C ILE A 67 70.59 -35.67 25.73
N THR A 68 70.72 -35.47 27.04
CA THR A 68 69.72 -34.79 27.87
C THR A 68 69.56 -33.32 27.48
N ALA A 69 70.64 -32.61 27.17
CA ALA A 69 70.61 -31.21 26.73
C ALA A 69 70.04 -31.07 25.31
N LEU A 70 70.44 -31.95 24.38
CA LEU A 70 69.87 -32.03 23.03
C LEU A 70 68.39 -32.38 23.04
N THR A 71 67.98 -33.33 23.87
CA THR A 71 66.57 -33.71 23.99
C THR A 71 65.75 -32.56 24.61
N ALA A 72 66.34 -31.81 25.54
CA ALA A 72 65.71 -30.62 26.11
C ALA A 72 65.52 -29.50 25.07
N SER A 73 66.51 -29.23 24.21
CA SER A 73 66.39 -28.23 23.15
C SER A 73 65.36 -28.63 22.09
N ILE A 74 65.34 -29.90 21.66
CA ILE A 74 64.31 -30.43 20.74
C ILE A 74 62.90 -30.29 21.34
N ARG A 75 62.73 -30.62 22.64
CA ARG A 75 61.43 -30.45 23.32
C ARG A 75 61.04 -28.98 23.44
N ALA A 76 61.99 -28.08 23.68
CA ALA A 76 61.73 -26.64 23.75
C ALA A 76 61.22 -26.10 22.40
N ILE A 77 61.88 -26.48 21.30
CA ILE A 77 61.47 -26.13 19.93
C ILE A 77 60.09 -26.70 19.60
N ASN A 78 59.82 -27.96 19.95
CA ASN A 78 58.52 -28.59 19.70
C ASN A 78 57.39 -27.88 20.47
N ARG A 79 57.60 -27.55 21.75
CA ARG A 79 56.65 -26.75 22.53
C ARG A 79 56.40 -25.38 21.90
N LYS A 80 57.47 -24.70 21.46
CA LYS A 80 57.39 -23.41 20.75
C LYS A 80 56.51 -23.51 19.48
N SER A 81 56.74 -24.55 18.69
CA SER A 81 55.98 -24.83 17.46
C SER A 81 54.51 -25.15 17.75
N GLN A 82 54.22 -25.92 18.80
CA GLN A 82 52.84 -26.23 19.16
C GLN A 82 52.08 -25.00 19.68
N ILE A 83 52.74 -24.14 20.46
CA ILE A 83 52.16 -22.87 20.92
C ILE A 83 51.79 -21.99 19.73
N LEU A 84 52.68 -21.85 18.74
CA LEU A 84 52.41 -21.07 17.53
C LEU A 84 51.28 -21.67 16.69
N LEU A 85 51.23 -23.01 16.56
CA LEU A 85 50.16 -23.67 15.83
C LEU A 85 48.79 -23.45 16.50
N ASN A 86 48.74 -23.55 17.83
CA ASN A 86 47.51 -23.32 18.58
C ASN A 86 47.08 -21.84 18.51
N ALA A 87 48.02 -20.91 18.57
CA ALA A 87 47.76 -19.49 18.37
C ALA A 87 47.21 -19.18 16.96
N ALA A 88 47.83 -19.75 15.92
CA ALA A 88 47.34 -19.61 14.55
C ALA A 88 45.93 -20.18 14.38
N ARG A 89 45.65 -21.35 14.97
CA ARG A 89 44.30 -21.94 14.97
C ARG A 89 43.29 -21.03 15.67
N GLY A 90 43.65 -20.45 16.82
CA GLY A 90 42.80 -19.50 17.56
C GLY A 90 42.51 -18.25 16.74
N SER A 91 43.53 -17.65 16.13
CA SER A 91 43.37 -16.47 15.27
C SER A 91 42.50 -16.77 14.05
N VAL A 92 42.73 -17.89 13.35
CA VAL A 92 41.89 -18.28 12.20
C VAL A 92 40.44 -18.53 12.61
N ALA A 93 40.19 -19.09 13.80
CA ALA A 93 38.84 -19.26 14.32
C ALA A 93 38.17 -17.90 14.59
N GLN A 94 38.87 -16.97 15.24
CA GLN A 94 38.36 -15.62 15.51
C GLN A 94 38.04 -14.84 14.22
N GLU A 95 38.92 -14.89 13.22
CA GLU A 95 38.69 -14.25 11.93
C GLU A 95 37.50 -14.87 11.17
N ARG A 96 37.30 -16.18 11.32
CA ARG A 96 36.11 -16.86 10.77
C ARG A 96 34.83 -16.41 11.47
N ASP A 97 34.84 -16.35 12.80
CA ASP A 97 33.68 -15.88 13.56
C ASP A 97 33.35 -14.42 13.21
N ALA A 98 34.37 -13.58 12.99
CA ALA A 98 34.20 -12.19 12.56
C ALA A 98 33.61 -12.09 11.14
N LEU A 99 34.06 -12.95 10.21
CA LEU A 99 33.50 -13.03 8.86
C LEU A 99 32.03 -13.48 8.88
N ASP A 100 31.71 -14.53 9.65
CA ASP A 100 30.34 -15.04 9.78
C ASP A 100 29.40 -13.98 10.38
N GLN A 101 29.90 -13.19 11.34
CA GLN A 101 29.15 -12.07 11.91
C GLN A 101 28.91 -10.96 10.86
N SER A 102 29.90 -10.64 10.04
CA SER A 102 29.77 -9.68 8.94
C SER A 102 28.75 -10.16 7.89
N ASP A 103 28.80 -11.43 7.53
CA ASP A 103 27.86 -12.05 6.57
C ASP A 103 26.42 -12.03 7.10
N SER A 104 26.23 -12.25 8.40
CA SER A 104 24.92 -12.12 9.05
C SER A 104 24.37 -10.70 8.93
N VAL A 105 25.20 -9.69 9.18
CA VAL A 105 24.82 -8.28 9.03
C VAL A 105 24.50 -7.94 7.57
N LEU A 106 25.31 -8.42 6.62
CA LEU A 106 25.09 -8.21 5.19
C LEU A 106 23.72 -8.73 4.75
N ARG A 107 23.37 -9.97 5.14
CA ARG A 107 22.06 -10.56 4.83
C ARG A 107 20.90 -9.74 5.39
N GLY A 108 21.07 -9.18 6.60
CA GLY A 108 20.09 -8.27 7.19
C GLY A 108 19.88 -7.02 6.34
N VAL A 109 20.96 -6.40 5.86
CA VAL A 109 20.88 -5.22 4.99
C VAL A 109 20.29 -5.56 3.62
N GLU A 110 20.64 -6.70 3.03
CA GLU A 110 20.09 -7.16 1.76
C GLU A 110 18.58 -7.40 1.84
N TYR A 111 18.11 -7.99 2.94
CA TYR A 111 16.70 -8.17 3.21
C TYR A 111 15.97 -6.82 3.28
N GLU A 112 16.48 -5.87 4.06
CA GLU A 112 15.87 -4.54 4.17
C GLU A 112 15.89 -3.79 2.83
N ARG A 113 16.97 -3.92 2.05
CA ARG A 113 17.05 -3.34 0.70
C ARG A 113 15.95 -3.89 -0.20
N GLU A 114 15.76 -5.20 -0.21
CA GLU A 114 14.75 -5.84 -1.06
C GLU A 114 13.33 -5.48 -0.60
N ARG A 115 13.09 -5.49 0.71
CA ARG A 115 11.81 -5.05 1.30
C ARG A 115 11.47 -3.61 0.91
N VAL A 116 12.42 -2.69 1.00
CA VAL A 116 12.22 -1.29 0.60
C VAL A 116 11.98 -1.18 -0.91
N ARG A 117 12.68 -2.00 -1.71
CA ARG A 117 12.47 -2.04 -3.17
C ARG A 117 11.04 -2.48 -3.51
N GLU A 118 10.58 -3.57 -2.92
CA GLU A 118 9.21 -4.06 -3.10
C GLU A 118 8.17 -3.01 -2.68
N GLU A 119 8.40 -2.30 -1.57
CA GLU A 119 7.51 -1.22 -1.15
C GLU A 119 7.52 -0.04 -2.12
N ILE A 120 8.69 0.34 -2.63
CA ILE A 120 8.79 1.39 -3.67
C ILE A 120 8.04 0.97 -4.93
N GLU A 121 8.13 -0.28 -5.36
CA GLU A 121 7.37 -0.80 -6.50
C GLU A 121 5.86 -0.74 -6.22
N ARG A 122 5.41 -1.17 -5.04
CA ARG A 122 4.01 -1.01 -4.62
C ARG A 122 3.53 0.44 -4.65
N CYS A 123 4.36 1.38 -4.17
CA CYS A 123 4.01 2.80 -4.19
C CYS A 123 4.02 3.39 -5.61
N LYS A 124 4.84 2.87 -6.52
CA LYS A 124 4.87 3.31 -7.93
C LYS A 124 3.67 2.81 -8.72
N ASP A 125 3.18 1.61 -8.40
CA ASP A 125 1.99 1.03 -9.00
C ASP A 125 0.69 1.62 -8.42
N TYR A 126 0.79 2.64 -7.55
CA TYR A 126 -0.37 3.37 -7.06
C TYR A 126 -1.02 4.14 -8.22
N VAL A 127 -2.17 3.65 -8.67
CA VAL A 127 -3.04 4.35 -9.61
C VAL A 127 -4.02 5.20 -8.80
N PRO A 128 -3.97 6.53 -8.91
CA PRO A 128 -4.91 7.40 -8.22
C PRO A 128 -6.34 7.20 -8.76
N GLU A 129 -7.33 7.07 -7.88
CA GLU A 129 -8.73 6.85 -8.28
C GLU A 129 -9.29 7.98 -9.15
N TYR A 130 -8.76 9.20 -9.01
CA TYR A 130 -9.21 10.34 -9.81
C TYR A 130 -8.87 10.23 -11.29
N GLU A 131 -7.91 9.40 -11.69
CA GLU A 131 -7.54 9.21 -13.09
C GLU A 131 -8.66 8.48 -13.87
N ALA A 132 -9.51 7.73 -13.17
CA ALA A 132 -10.68 7.07 -13.75
C ALA A 132 -11.91 8.00 -13.88
N LEU A 133 -11.87 9.22 -13.31
CA LEU A 133 -12.98 10.17 -13.37
C LEU A 133 -12.98 10.92 -14.71
N GLU A 134 -14.16 11.06 -15.30
CA GLU A 134 -14.38 11.89 -16.49
C GLU A 134 -14.37 13.37 -16.08
N LEU A 135 -13.19 13.99 -16.08
CA LEU A 135 -13.02 15.41 -15.76
C LEU A 135 -13.09 16.28 -17.02
N PRO A 136 -13.60 17.52 -16.91
CA PRO A 136 -13.47 18.52 -17.96
C PRO A 136 -12.01 18.75 -18.34
N ASP A 137 -11.77 19.00 -19.63
CA ASP A 137 -10.44 19.34 -20.12
C ASP A 137 -9.91 20.62 -19.45
N ALA A 138 -8.58 20.73 -19.38
CA ALA A 138 -7.86 21.83 -18.76
C ALA A 138 -8.32 23.19 -19.26
N GLU A 139 -8.41 23.32 -20.59
CA GLU A 139 -8.74 24.57 -21.24
C GLU A 139 -10.21 24.93 -20.99
N SER A 140 -11.09 23.92 -21.03
CA SER A 140 -12.51 24.08 -20.72
C SER A 140 -12.71 24.56 -19.28
N PHE A 141 -12.03 23.94 -18.31
CA PHE A 141 -12.08 24.35 -16.91
C PHE A 141 -11.59 25.78 -16.72
N LEU A 142 -10.41 26.13 -17.25
CA LEU A 142 -9.85 27.48 -17.10
C LEU A 142 -10.74 28.57 -17.71
N SER A 143 -11.50 28.24 -18.76
CA SER A 143 -12.45 29.18 -19.39
C SER A 143 -13.73 29.39 -18.58
N GLN A 144 -14.13 28.42 -17.76
CA GLN A 144 -15.39 28.42 -17.00
C GLN A 144 -15.20 28.72 -15.51
N ALA A 145 -14.00 28.49 -14.99
CA ALA A 145 -13.66 28.69 -13.59
C ALA A 145 -13.82 30.15 -13.17
N GLY A 146 -14.34 30.35 -11.95
CA GLY A 146 -14.48 31.68 -11.37
C GLY A 146 -13.13 32.33 -11.06
N GLU A 147 -13.08 33.65 -11.08
CA GLU A 147 -11.88 34.46 -10.80
C GLU A 147 -11.27 34.17 -9.42
N SER A 148 -12.09 33.77 -8.44
CA SER A 148 -11.63 33.34 -7.11
C SER A 148 -10.83 32.03 -7.13
N VAL A 149 -11.13 31.12 -8.05
CA VAL A 149 -10.43 29.84 -8.22
C VAL A 149 -9.18 30.04 -9.06
N LEU A 150 -9.24 30.92 -10.06
CA LEU A 150 -8.08 31.25 -10.89
C LEU A 150 -7.00 32.01 -10.10
N SER A 151 -7.40 32.82 -9.12
CA SER A 151 -6.47 33.58 -8.27
C SER A 151 -5.84 32.76 -7.13
N SER A 152 -6.41 31.60 -6.79
CA SER A 152 -5.82 30.68 -5.81
C SER A 152 -4.77 29.74 -6.45
N LEU A 153 -4.72 29.67 -7.78
CA LEU A 153 -3.74 28.84 -8.47
C LEU A 153 -2.32 29.43 -8.35
N PRO A 154 -1.31 28.59 -8.10
CA PRO A 154 0.10 28.98 -8.16
C PRO A 154 0.51 29.51 -9.55
N SER A 155 1.71 30.07 -9.64
CA SER A 155 2.30 30.44 -10.94
C SER A 155 2.43 29.22 -11.85
N GLN A 156 2.20 29.39 -13.16
CA GLN A 156 2.32 28.33 -14.16
C GLN A 156 3.72 27.70 -14.24
N GLU A 157 4.76 28.42 -13.81
CA GLU A 157 6.14 27.93 -13.80
C GLU A 157 6.48 27.11 -12.54
N SER A 158 5.55 26.97 -11.59
CA SER A 158 5.75 26.19 -10.37
C SER A 158 5.51 24.70 -10.62
N ASP A 159 6.37 23.84 -10.07
CA ASP A 159 6.17 22.38 -10.06
C ASP A 159 4.85 21.96 -9.38
N GLU A 160 4.29 22.83 -8.52
CA GLU A 160 3.03 22.61 -7.82
C GLU A 160 1.80 22.96 -8.66
N TYR A 161 1.96 23.65 -9.80
CA TYR A 161 0.86 24.16 -10.61
C TYR A 161 -0.06 23.06 -11.12
N GLU A 162 0.51 21.98 -11.66
CA GLU A 162 -0.26 20.87 -12.23
C GLU A 162 -1.12 20.18 -11.16
N GLN A 163 -0.56 19.98 -9.97
CA GLN A 163 -1.25 19.37 -8.83
C GLN A 163 -2.37 20.28 -8.32
N ALA A 164 -2.08 21.56 -8.15
CA ALA A 164 -3.07 22.55 -7.72
C ALA A 164 -4.22 22.70 -8.74
N LEU A 165 -3.89 22.67 -10.04
CA LEU A 165 -4.89 22.72 -11.11
C LEU A 165 -5.78 21.48 -11.11
N MET A 166 -5.21 20.30 -10.88
CA MET A 166 -5.98 19.06 -10.77
C MET A 166 -6.92 19.07 -9.56
N ILE A 167 -6.45 19.55 -8.40
CA ILE A 167 -7.27 19.70 -7.19
C ILE A 167 -8.43 20.67 -7.47
N ALA A 168 -8.14 21.84 -8.05
CA ALA A 168 -9.18 22.83 -8.36
C ALA A 168 -10.25 22.28 -9.32
N ARG A 169 -9.87 21.44 -10.29
CA ARG A 169 -10.82 20.75 -11.17
C ARG A 169 -11.72 19.78 -10.40
N LEU A 170 -11.13 18.95 -9.54
CA LEU A 170 -11.88 17.99 -8.72
C LEU A 170 -12.87 18.70 -7.77
N GLU A 171 -12.44 19.80 -7.15
CA GLU A 171 -13.31 20.61 -6.29
C GLU A 171 -14.48 21.21 -7.07
N SER A 172 -14.23 21.70 -8.29
CA SER A 172 -15.30 22.23 -9.13
C SER A 172 -16.32 21.18 -9.55
N GLU A 173 -15.89 19.96 -9.89
CA GLU A 173 -16.80 18.86 -10.25
C GLU A 173 -17.62 18.44 -9.03
N LEU A 174 -17.01 18.39 -7.84
CA LEU A 174 -17.72 18.14 -6.59
C LEU A 174 -18.81 19.20 -6.37
N GLU A 175 -18.49 20.48 -6.52
CA GLU A 175 -19.47 21.55 -6.42
C GLU A 175 -20.60 21.40 -7.45
N GLU A 176 -20.29 21.00 -8.68
CA GLU A 176 -21.31 20.79 -9.71
C GLU A 176 -22.21 19.59 -9.40
N ILE A 177 -21.63 18.48 -8.95
CA ILE A 177 -22.38 17.29 -8.53
C ILE A 177 -23.32 17.65 -7.38
N THR A 178 -22.82 18.33 -6.34
CA THR A 178 -23.65 18.73 -5.20
C THR A 178 -24.78 19.68 -5.60
N LYS A 179 -24.52 20.65 -6.51
CA LYS A 179 -25.57 21.51 -7.08
C LYS A 179 -26.61 20.69 -7.84
N ARG A 180 -26.18 19.73 -8.66
CA ARG A 180 -27.07 18.83 -9.43
C ARG A 180 -27.90 17.94 -8.50
N GLU A 181 -27.33 17.41 -7.43
CA GLU A 181 -28.03 16.60 -6.44
C GLU A 181 -29.16 17.37 -5.75
N VAL A 182 -28.90 18.62 -5.35
CA VAL A 182 -29.92 19.51 -4.77
C VAL A 182 -31.05 19.77 -5.78
N LEU A 183 -30.73 20.04 -7.04
CA LEU A 183 -31.72 20.24 -8.09
C LEU A 183 -32.55 18.98 -8.36
N VAL A 184 -31.92 17.81 -8.38
CA VAL A 184 -32.63 16.53 -8.55
C VAL A 184 -33.56 16.28 -7.36
N ALA A 185 -33.14 16.57 -6.13
CA ALA A 185 -33.98 16.45 -4.94
C ALA A 185 -35.19 17.39 -5.02
N GLN A 186 -34.98 18.65 -5.43
CA GLN A 186 -36.05 19.63 -5.61
C GLN A 186 -37.04 19.21 -6.71
N LEU A 187 -36.54 18.82 -7.88
CA LEU A 187 -37.39 18.35 -8.99
C LEU A 187 -38.17 17.09 -8.62
N THR A 188 -37.58 16.21 -7.82
CA THR A 188 -38.25 15.01 -7.30
C THR A 188 -39.38 15.39 -6.36
N GLN A 189 -39.15 16.36 -5.46
CA GLN A 189 -40.18 16.90 -4.56
C GLN A 189 -41.32 17.57 -5.34
N ASP A 190 -41.00 18.39 -6.33
CA ASP A 190 -41.98 19.10 -7.17
C ASP A 190 -42.82 18.11 -8.00
N ARG A 191 -42.18 17.10 -8.58
CA ARG A 191 -42.86 16.00 -9.28
C ARG A 191 -43.86 15.31 -8.35
N ASP A 192 -43.47 14.99 -7.12
CA ASP A 192 -44.33 14.30 -6.18
C ASP A 192 -45.50 15.19 -5.70
N ALA A 193 -45.26 16.49 -5.54
CA ALA A 193 -46.30 17.48 -5.28
C ALA A 193 -47.31 17.57 -6.43
N LEU A 194 -46.84 17.63 -7.68
CA LEU A 194 -47.70 17.66 -8.87
C LEU A 194 -48.49 16.36 -9.04
N ILE A 195 -47.90 15.19 -8.75
CA ILE A 195 -48.62 13.91 -8.77
C ILE A 195 -49.74 13.91 -7.73
N LYS A 196 -49.50 14.43 -6.52
CA LYS A 196 -50.53 14.57 -5.48
C LYS A 196 -51.65 15.52 -5.92
N ALA A 197 -51.30 16.71 -6.42
CA ALA A 197 -52.28 17.67 -6.92
C ALA A 197 -53.11 17.11 -8.08
N LYS A 198 -52.49 16.39 -9.02
CA LYS A 198 -53.19 15.70 -10.12
C LYS A 198 -54.18 14.66 -9.60
N LYS A 199 -53.80 13.86 -8.60
CA LYS A 199 -54.70 12.87 -7.98
C LYS A 199 -55.89 13.57 -7.29
N GLU A 200 -55.65 14.67 -6.59
CA GLU A 200 -56.70 15.43 -5.92
C GLU A 200 -57.67 16.08 -6.92
N ILE A 201 -57.16 16.70 -7.98
CA ILE A 201 -57.99 17.27 -9.06
C ILE A 201 -58.82 16.16 -9.71
N LYS A 202 -58.23 14.99 -9.98
CA LYS A 202 -58.97 13.85 -10.53
C LYS A 202 -60.13 13.44 -9.62
N ILE A 203 -59.89 13.30 -8.31
CA ILE A 203 -60.95 12.96 -7.35
C ILE A 203 -62.06 14.01 -7.33
N LYS A 204 -61.70 15.31 -7.34
CA LYS A 204 -62.68 16.41 -7.39
C LYS A 204 -63.47 16.40 -8.69
N PHE A 205 -62.82 16.15 -9.82
CA PHE A 205 -63.45 16.05 -11.12
C PHE A 205 -64.43 14.88 -11.18
N ASP A 206 -64.00 13.69 -10.74
CA ASP A 206 -64.86 12.49 -10.65
C ASP A 206 -66.10 12.77 -9.77
N ALA A 207 -65.95 13.54 -8.67
CA ALA A 207 -67.08 13.95 -7.84
C ALA A 207 -68.03 14.92 -8.56
N VAL A 208 -67.50 15.92 -9.27
CA VAL A 208 -68.31 16.87 -10.07
C VAL A 208 -69.10 16.12 -11.15
N ASP A 209 -68.51 15.13 -11.83
CA ASP A 209 -69.19 14.29 -12.81
C ASP A 209 -70.38 13.52 -12.20
N VAL A 210 -70.21 12.97 -10.99
CA VAL A 210 -71.29 12.32 -10.24
C VAL A 210 -72.41 13.32 -9.90
N HIS A 211 -72.05 14.52 -9.42
CA HIS A 211 -73.03 15.57 -9.11
C HIS A 211 -73.78 16.04 -10.36
N LEU A 212 -73.08 16.20 -11.50
CA LEU A 212 -73.69 16.60 -12.76
C LEU A 212 -74.65 15.54 -13.28
N ALA A 213 -74.27 14.27 -13.25
CA ALA A 213 -75.16 13.17 -13.59
C ALA A 213 -76.41 13.13 -12.69
N GLY A 214 -76.24 13.39 -11.38
CA GLY A 214 -77.34 13.54 -10.44
C GLY A 214 -78.25 14.73 -10.77
N PHE A 215 -77.67 15.88 -11.09
CA PHE A 215 -78.39 17.09 -11.50
C PHE A 215 -79.20 16.84 -12.77
N THR A 216 -78.62 16.22 -13.81
CA THR A 216 -79.34 15.87 -15.04
C THR A 216 -80.54 14.96 -14.77
N ARG A 217 -80.39 13.95 -13.90
CA ARG A 217 -81.53 13.09 -13.51
C ARG A 217 -82.62 13.87 -12.81
N SER A 218 -82.26 14.73 -11.84
CA SER A 218 -83.21 15.56 -11.11
C SER A 218 -83.90 16.58 -12.02
N ALA A 219 -83.15 17.25 -12.91
CA ALA A 219 -83.68 18.19 -13.88
C ALA A 219 -84.65 17.50 -14.86
N ASN A 220 -84.32 16.29 -15.34
CA ASN A 220 -85.22 15.49 -16.17
C ASN A 220 -86.49 15.08 -15.40
N ALA A 221 -86.37 14.73 -14.12
CA ALA A 221 -87.52 14.40 -13.28
C ALA A 221 -88.43 15.63 -13.07
N VAL A 222 -87.86 16.80 -12.77
CA VAL A 222 -88.61 18.06 -12.65
C VAL A 222 -89.26 18.42 -13.98
N ALA A 223 -88.54 18.35 -15.10
CA ALA A 223 -89.08 18.64 -16.43
C ALA A 223 -90.25 17.70 -16.77
N SER A 224 -90.15 16.41 -16.44
CA SER A 224 -91.26 15.46 -16.57
C SER A 224 -92.45 15.86 -15.70
N LYS A 225 -92.23 16.26 -14.45
CA LYS A 225 -93.32 16.70 -13.55
C LYS A 225 -93.94 18.01 -13.99
N LEU A 226 -93.15 18.93 -14.54
CA LEU A 226 -93.63 20.21 -15.06
C LEU A 226 -94.45 20.00 -16.33
N LYS A 227 -94.06 19.03 -17.18
CA LYS A 227 -94.87 18.55 -18.30
C LYS A 227 -96.18 17.94 -17.83
N ASP A 228 -96.16 17.08 -16.81
CA ASP A 228 -97.40 16.50 -16.23
C ASP A 228 -98.35 17.59 -15.68
N VAL A 229 -97.81 18.67 -15.10
CA VAL A 229 -98.61 19.81 -14.61
C VAL A 229 -99.11 20.70 -15.77
N ALA A 230 -98.32 20.86 -16.84
CA ALA A 230 -98.74 21.56 -18.06
C ALA A 230 -99.81 20.79 -18.86
N ASP A 231 -99.87 19.47 -18.73
CA ASP A 231 -100.86 18.59 -19.36
C ASP A 231 -102.18 18.49 -18.56
N LEU A 232 -102.37 19.29 -17.50
CA LEU A 232 -103.70 19.50 -16.90
C LEU A 232 -104.60 20.27 -17.89
N PRO A 233 -105.81 19.76 -18.21
CA PRO A 233 -106.68 20.39 -19.20
C PRO A 233 -107.30 21.66 -18.63
N ILE A 234 -106.71 22.82 -18.95
CA ILE A 234 -107.44 24.09 -18.94
C ILE A 234 -108.34 24.06 -20.20
N PRO A 235 -109.66 24.30 -20.07
CA PRO A 235 -110.54 24.31 -21.24
C PRO A 235 -110.11 25.42 -22.21
N ALA A 236 -109.97 25.03 -23.46
CA ALA A 236 -109.38 25.81 -24.54
C ALA A 236 -109.94 27.24 -24.65
N PRO A 237 -109.09 28.27 -24.75
CA PRO A 237 -109.48 29.53 -25.35
C PRO A 237 -109.32 29.45 -26.88
N THR A 238 -110.36 29.95 -27.53
CA THR A 238 -110.48 30.29 -28.94
C THR A 238 -109.31 31.11 -29.48
N SER A 239 -108.95 30.79 -30.72
CA SER A 239 -108.12 31.54 -31.65
C SER A 239 -108.22 33.06 -31.56
N SER A 240 -107.07 33.74 -31.57
CA SER A 240 -106.93 35.04 -32.24
C SER A 240 -105.51 35.29 -32.72
N SER A 241 -105.46 35.68 -33.99
CA SER A 241 -104.40 36.34 -34.74
C SER A 241 -103.50 37.27 -33.92
N MET A 242 -102.18 37.25 -34.16
CA MET A 242 -101.49 38.43 -34.70
C MET A 242 -100.03 38.15 -35.11
N GLN A 243 -99.71 38.78 -36.24
CA GLN A 243 -98.45 38.88 -36.99
C GLN A 243 -97.22 39.37 -36.21
N ALA A 244 -96.07 39.11 -36.86
CA ALA A 244 -94.83 39.89 -36.88
C ALA A 244 -93.94 39.77 -35.62
N SER A 245 -92.62 39.63 -35.70
CA SER A 245 -91.67 40.08 -36.72
C SER A 245 -90.36 39.30 -36.57
N SER A 246 -89.71 39.05 -37.70
CA SER A 246 -88.34 38.55 -37.84
C SER A 246 -87.35 39.68 -37.54
N SER A 247 -86.44 39.47 -36.59
CA SER A 247 -85.19 40.22 -36.49
C SER A 247 -84.04 39.26 -36.18
N THR A 248 -83.42 38.81 -37.26
CA THR A 248 -82.04 38.36 -37.35
C THR A 248 -81.13 39.37 -36.66
N SER A 249 -80.28 38.94 -35.73
CA SER A 249 -79.08 39.68 -35.38
C SER A 249 -77.94 38.71 -35.11
N GLU A 250 -76.85 38.99 -35.82
CA GLU A 250 -75.70 38.16 -36.06
C GLU A 250 -74.85 37.91 -34.81
N ILE A 251 -74.27 36.72 -34.79
CA ILE A 251 -73.15 36.31 -33.94
C ILE A 251 -71.86 36.81 -34.60
N PRO A 252 -71.01 37.62 -33.94
CA PRO A 252 -69.63 37.78 -34.38
C PRO A 252 -68.74 36.64 -33.83
N PRO A 253 -67.79 36.13 -34.63
CA PRO A 253 -67.04 34.91 -34.32
C PRO A 253 -65.88 35.12 -33.35
N SER A 254 -65.62 34.08 -32.56
CA SER A 254 -64.39 33.88 -31.78
C SER A 254 -63.17 33.69 -32.70
N PRO A 255 -61.98 34.24 -32.39
CA PRO A 255 -60.75 33.89 -33.08
C PRO A 255 -60.06 32.67 -32.45
N LEU A 256 -59.65 31.73 -33.32
CA LEU A 256 -58.74 30.62 -33.02
C LEU A 256 -57.28 31.10 -32.85
N PRO A 257 -56.41 30.30 -32.20
CA PRO A 257 -55.08 30.69 -31.75
C PRO A 257 -54.04 30.70 -32.87
N ALA A 258 -53.12 31.67 -32.81
CA ALA A 258 -51.95 31.72 -33.67
C ALA A 258 -50.85 30.76 -33.17
N SER A 259 -50.37 29.96 -34.11
CA SER A 259 -49.18 29.13 -34.07
C SER A 259 -47.88 29.94 -33.92
N SER A 260 -46.89 29.29 -33.31
CA SER A 260 -45.48 29.67 -33.20
C SER A 260 -44.80 30.03 -34.53
N PRO A 261 -43.61 30.66 -34.45
CA PRO A 261 -42.46 29.95 -35.02
C PRO A 261 -41.23 29.95 -34.09
N THR A 262 -40.65 28.77 -34.00
CA THR A 262 -39.33 28.43 -33.49
C THR A 262 -38.24 29.11 -34.33
N ALA A 263 -37.24 29.67 -33.66
CA ALA A 263 -35.87 29.83 -34.13
C ALA A 263 -34.95 29.59 -32.94
#